data_AF-A0A8H8MFA5-F1
#
_entry.id   AF-A0A8H8MFA5-F1
#
_cell.length_a   1.000
_cell.length_b   1.000
_cell.length_c   1.000
_cell.angle_alpha   90.00
_cell.angle_beta   90.00
_cell.angle_gamma   90.00
#
_symmetry.space_group_name_H-M   'P 1'
#
loop_
_entity.id
_entity.type
_entity.pdbx_description
1 polymer ?
#
loop_
_entity_poly.entity_id
_entity_poly.type
_entity_poly.pdbx_seq_one_letter_code
_entity_poly.pdbx_strand_id
1 'polypeptide(L)'
;MAITSLQREFVDSSVERSLNDLFAQLPTNSHPRPISILDIKVPDTPWAESVARWTKDVLTPGLYNHSRRSFFYGSALLDPELGLFPAETVANARRHGLEENMWLASMLHDVTLVPEVQDDLDNQLSFEIQGGILAHEYLSYPQPK
;
A
#
# COMPACT_ATOMS: atom_id res chain seq x y z
N MET A 1 28.38 16.42 1.43
CA MET A 1 27.15 16.57 0.62
C MET A 1 25.97 16.66 1.57
N ALA A 2 25.05 17.60 1.36
CA ALA A 2 23.82 17.68 2.17
C ALA A 2 22.88 16.54 1.77
N ILE A 3 22.31 15.83 2.76
CA ILE A 3 21.30 14.80 2.55
C ILE A 3 20.05 15.47 1.95
N THR A 4 19.52 14.92 0.85
CA THR A 4 18.29 15.45 0.24
C THR A 4 17.09 15.21 1.16
N SER A 5 16.01 15.98 1.00
CA SER A 5 14.77 15.76 1.76
C SER A 5 14.24 14.33 1.58
N LEU A 6 14.36 13.78 0.36
CA LEU A 6 13.93 12.42 0.02
C LEU A 6 14.81 11.35 0.67
N GLN A 7 16.13 11.54 0.73
CA GLN A 7 17.03 10.62 1.43
C GLN A 7 16.79 10.64 2.94
N ARG A 8 16.45 11.80 3.51
CA ARG A 8 16.07 11.91 4.91
C ARG A 8 14.74 11.20 5.17
N GLU A 9 13.76 11.37 4.29
CA GLU A 9 12.47 10.68 4.35
C GLU A 9 12.66 9.15 4.37
N PHE A 10 13.45 8.59 3.45
CA PHE A 10 13.69 7.14 3.44
C PHE A 10 14.40 6.62 4.69
N VAL A 11 15.26 7.42 5.30
CA VAL A 11 15.92 7.06 6.57
C VAL A 11 14.90 7.09 7.72
N ASP A 12 14.14 8.18 7.81
CA ASP A 12 13.20 8.44 8.91
C ASP A 12 11.90 7.60 8.80
N SER A 13 11.61 7.04 7.63
CA SER A 13 10.46 6.16 7.38
C SER A 13 10.82 4.68 7.29
N SER A 14 12.09 4.31 7.46
CA SER A 14 12.51 2.91 7.46
C SER A 14 12.03 2.19 8.72
N VAL A 15 11.53 0.96 8.54
CA VAL A 15 11.02 0.12 9.64
C VAL A 15 11.60 -1.29 9.54
N GLU A 16 11.65 -1.99 10.67
CA GLU A 16 12.10 -3.38 10.71
C GLU A 16 11.19 -4.27 9.85
N ARG A 17 11.79 -5.10 9.00
CA ARG A 17 11.06 -6.00 8.08
C ARG A 17 10.60 -7.27 8.80
N SER A 18 11.38 -7.74 9.77
CA SER A 18 11.07 -8.92 10.56
C SER A 18 9.92 -8.64 11.53
N LEU A 19 8.76 -9.28 11.33
CA LEU A 19 7.61 -9.09 12.21
C LEU A 19 7.92 -9.46 13.66
N ASN A 20 8.74 -10.50 13.89
CA ASN A 20 9.13 -10.90 15.25
C ASN A 20 9.94 -9.80 15.94
N ASP A 21 10.87 -9.18 15.22
CA ASP A 21 11.73 -8.12 15.77
C ASP A 21 10.97 -6.80 15.90
N LEU A 22 10.03 -6.52 14.99
CA LEU A 22 9.10 -5.40 15.09
C LEU A 22 8.19 -5.54 16.32
N PHE A 23 7.60 -6.72 16.53
CA PHE A 23 6.73 -6.97 17.68
C PHE A 23 7.48 -7.03 19.01
N ALA A 24 8.75 -7.46 19.01
CA ALA A 24 9.59 -7.43 20.20
C ALA A 24 9.87 -6.00 20.69
N GLN A 25 9.73 -4.99 19.84
CA GLN A 25 9.88 -3.58 20.19
C GLN A 25 8.60 -2.95 20.75
N LEU A 26 7.46 -3.65 20.68
CA LEU A 26 6.19 -3.10 21.14
C LEU A 26 6.10 -2.99 22.66
N PRO A 27 5.37 -1.99 23.18
CA PRO A 27 4.97 -1.97 24.57
C PRO A 27 4.21 -3.26 24.92
N THR A 28 4.56 -3.88 26.04
CA THR A 28 3.99 -5.16 26.48
C THR A 28 2.49 -5.13 26.78
N ASN A 29 1.89 -3.93 26.89
CA ASN A 29 0.48 -3.71 27.20
C ASN A 29 -0.34 -3.16 26.02
N SER A 30 0.21 -3.16 24.80
CA SER A 30 -0.55 -2.76 23.61
C SER A 30 -1.58 -3.83 23.26
N HIS A 31 -2.86 -3.51 23.39
CA HIS A 31 -3.95 -4.38 22.96
C HIS A 31 -4.67 -3.75 21.76
N PRO A 32 -4.91 -4.52 20.68
CA PRO A 32 -5.70 -4.01 19.57
C PRO A 32 -7.12 -3.74 20.04
N ARG A 33 -7.62 -2.54 19.75
CA ARG A 33 -9.04 -2.23 19.90
C ARG A 33 -9.80 -2.54 18.62
N PRO A 34 -11.13 -2.76 18.69
CA PRO A 34 -11.96 -2.82 17.50
C PRO A 34 -11.89 -1.50 16.72
N ILE A 35 -11.60 -1.57 15.42
CA ILE A 35 -11.63 -0.44 14.48
C ILE A 35 -12.75 -0.71 13.47
N SER A 36 -13.66 0.25 13.29
CA SER A 36 -14.67 0.15 12.24
C SER A 36 -14.03 0.48 10.89
N ILE A 37 -14.37 -0.28 9.86
CA ILE A 37 -13.94 0.04 8.48
C ILE A 37 -14.49 1.41 8.02
N LEU A 38 -15.57 1.88 8.64
CA LEU A 38 -16.16 3.19 8.35
C LEU A 38 -15.31 4.34 8.90
N ASP A 39 -14.42 4.07 9.86
CA ASP A 39 -13.50 5.05 10.42
C ASP A 39 -12.22 5.18 9.56
N ILE A 40 -12.00 4.26 8.62
CA ILE A 40 -10.85 4.27 7.70
C ILE A 40 -11.26 5.02 6.43
N LYS A 41 -10.69 6.22 6.24
CA LYS A 41 -10.92 7.01 5.03
C LYS A 41 -10.22 6.36 3.83
N VAL A 42 -11.01 5.94 2.85
CA VAL A 42 -10.51 5.58 1.52
C VAL A 42 -10.17 6.88 0.76
N PRO A 43 -9.00 6.97 0.09
CA PRO A 43 -8.65 8.13 -0.71
C PRO A 43 -9.65 8.40 -1.84
N ASP A 44 -9.99 9.67 -2.04
CA ASP A 44 -10.94 10.19 -3.04
C ASP A 44 -10.24 10.98 -4.15
N THR A 45 -8.96 10.70 -4.38
CA THR A 45 -8.17 11.36 -5.42
C THR A 45 -8.49 10.79 -6.81
N PRO A 46 -8.25 11.55 -7.89
CA PRO A 46 -8.44 11.05 -9.26
C PRO A 46 -7.66 9.75 -9.55
N TRP A 47 -6.47 9.60 -8.98
CA TRP A 47 -5.66 8.39 -9.11
C TRP A 47 -6.25 7.20 -8.35
N ALA A 48 -6.67 7.42 -7.10
CA ALA A 48 -7.30 6.37 -6.29
C ALA A 48 -8.56 5.83 -6.96
N GLU A 49 -9.40 6.70 -7.52
CA GLU A 49 -10.59 6.29 -8.27
C GLU A 49 -10.25 5.59 -9.59
N SER A 50 -9.27 6.11 -10.33
CA SER A 50 -8.83 5.53 -11.60
C SER A 50 -8.32 4.11 -11.41
N VAL A 51 -7.42 3.90 -10.44
CA VAL A 51 -6.91 2.58 -10.08
C VAL A 51 -8.03 1.68 -9.58
N ALA A 52 -8.95 2.19 -8.74
CA ALA A 52 -10.07 1.40 -8.24
C ALA A 52 -11.01 0.92 -9.36
N ARG A 53 -11.20 1.73 -10.41
CA ARG A 53 -11.98 1.36 -11.61
C ARG A 53 -11.23 0.32 -12.44
N TRP A 54 -9.99 0.63 -12.83
CA TRP A 54 -9.18 -0.27 -13.66
C TRP A 54 -8.97 -1.65 -13.02
N THR A 55 -8.59 -1.68 -11.74
CA THR A 55 -8.41 -2.96 -11.02
C THR A 55 -9.71 -3.73 -10.83
N LYS A 56 -10.88 -3.07 -10.82
CA LYS A 56 -12.17 -3.77 -10.76
C LYS A 56 -12.50 -4.48 -12.07
N ASP A 57 -12.07 -3.91 -13.19
CA ASP A 57 -12.29 -4.49 -14.52
C ASP A 57 -11.27 -5.59 -14.84
N VAL A 58 -10.05 -5.46 -14.32
CA VAL A 58 -8.95 -6.41 -14.54
C VAL A 58 -8.98 -7.60 -13.56
N LEU A 59 -9.17 -7.34 -12.26
CA LEU A 59 -9.06 -8.39 -11.25
C LEU A 59 -10.30 -9.27 -11.19
N THR A 60 -10.10 -10.54 -10.85
CA THR A 60 -11.21 -11.39 -10.39
C THR A 60 -11.88 -10.77 -9.16
N PRO A 61 -13.18 -11.02 -8.90
CA PRO A 61 -13.85 -10.50 -7.71
C PRO A 61 -13.18 -10.90 -6.39
N GLY A 62 -12.51 -12.06 -6.36
CA GLY A 62 -11.75 -12.53 -5.21
C GLY A 62 -10.52 -11.66 -4.93
N LEU A 63 -9.70 -11.43 -5.97
CA LEU A 63 -8.50 -10.60 -5.88
C LEU A 63 -8.85 -9.13 -5.61
N TYR A 64 -9.87 -8.58 -6.27
CA TYR A 64 -10.31 -7.21 -6.02
C TYR A 64 -10.70 -6.98 -4.55
N ASN A 65 -11.47 -7.91 -3.97
CA ASN A 65 -11.85 -7.83 -2.56
C ASN A 65 -10.67 -8.10 -1.61
N HIS A 66 -9.73 -8.95 -2.00
CA HIS A 66 -8.48 -9.18 -1.26
C HIS A 66 -7.63 -7.91 -1.18
N SER A 67 -7.38 -7.27 -2.32
CA SER A 67 -6.64 -6.01 -2.40
C SER A 67 -7.26 -4.92 -1.53
N ARG A 68 -8.60 -4.79 -1.54
CA ARG A 68 -9.30 -3.85 -0.64
C ARG A 68 -9.11 -4.19 0.83
N ARG A 69 -9.19 -5.47 1.22
CA ARG A 69 -8.92 -5.89 2.61
C ARG A 69 -7.47 -5.58 3.02
N SER A 70 -6.51 -5.75 2.12
CA SER A 70 -5.10 -5.41 2.37
C SER A 70 -4.96 -3.94 2.78
N PHE A 71 -5.62 -3.02 2.06
CA PHE A 71 -5.65 -1.60 2.45
C PHE A 71 -6.26 -1.37 3.83
N PHE A 72 -7.40 -1.98 4.14
CA PHE A 72 -8.06 -1.80 5.43
C PHE A 72 -7.24 -2.38 6.60
N TYR A 73 -6.62 -3.55 6.41
CA TYR A 73 -5.75 -4.14 7.42
C TYR A 73 -4.49 -3.28 7.64
N GLY A 74 -3.84 -2.85 6.56
CA GLY A 74 -2.70 -1.93 6.65
C GLY A 74 -3.07 -0.64 7.38
N SER A 75 -4.21 -0.05 7.05
CA SER A 75 -4.71 1.17 7.70
C SER A 75 -5.03 0.97 9.19
N ALA A 76 -5.61 -0.17 9.56
CA ALA A 76 -5.89 -0.51 10.96
C ALA A 76 -4.59 -0.68 11.78
N LEU A 77 -3.53 -1.21 11.17
CA LEU A 77 -2.22 -1.36 11.80
C LEU A 77 -1.50 -0.03 12.06
N LEU A 78 -1.94 1.07 11.43
CA LEU A 78 -1.44 2.43 11.68
C LEU A 78 -2.14 3.14 12.85
N ASP A 79 -3.02 2.46 13.59
CA ASP A 79 -3.64 3.01 14.78
C ASP A 79 -2.56 3.35 15.83
N PRO A 80 -2.40 4.64 16.22
CA PRO A 80 -1.41 5.01 17.22
C PRO A 80 -1.61 4.31 18.56
N GLU A 81 -2.85 3.89 18.90
CA GLU A 81 -3.10 3.14 20.13
C GLU A 81 -2.53 1.71 20.10
N LEU A 82 -2.38 1.12 18.90
CA LEU A 82 -1.70 -0.17 18.75
C LEU A 82 -0.19 -0.03 19.00
N GLY A 83 0.36 1.15 18.72
CA GLY A 83 1.77 1.47 18.94
C GLY A 83 2.74 0.70 18.03
N LEU A 84 2.25 0.14 16.91
CA LEU A 84 3.06 -0.68 16.00
C LEU A 84 4.16 0.12 15.29
N PHE A 85 3.86 1.37 14.97
CA PHE A 85 4.78 2.30 14.32
C PHE A 85 4.88 3.58 15.13
N PRO A 86 6.05 4.26 15.16
CA PRO A 86 6.19 5.54 15.83
C PRO A 86 5.19 6.58 15.29
N ALA A 87 4.47 7.26 16.18
CA ALA A 87 3.38 8.16 15.81
C ALA A 87 3.86 9.32 14.93
N GLU A 88 5.08 9.82 15.17
CA GLU A 88 5.72 10.85 14.36
C GLU A 88 6.09 10.37 12.95
N THR A 89 6.50 9.11 12.79
CA THR A 89 6.79 8.50 11.49
C THR A 89 5.51 8.37 10.67
N VAL A 90 4.43 7.87 11.29
CA VAL A 90 3.12 7.78 10.63
C VAL A 90 2.62 9.18 10.27
N ALA A 91 2.67 10.14 11.19
CA ALA A 91 2.26 11.51 10.93
C ALA A 91 3.09 12.18 9.82
N ASN A 92 4.38 11.87 9.72
CA ASN A 92 5.21 12.32 8.62
C ASN A 92 4.75 11.71 7.29
N ALA A 93 4.65 10.38 7.21
CA ALA A 93 4.23 9.69 6.00
C ALA A 93 2.84 10.15 5.51
N ARG A 94 1.88 10.41 6.42
CA ARG A 94 0.57 10.99 6.07
C ARG A 94 0.67 12.33 5.34
N ARG A 95 1.60 13.21 5.73
CA ARG A 95 1.85 14.48 5.02
C ARG A 95 2.37 14.27 3.60
N HIS A 96 2.93 13.11 3.32
CA HIS A 96 3.45 12.69 2.02
C HIS A 96 2.50 11.74 1.27
N GLY A 97 1.24 11.64 1.70
CA GLY A 97 0.20 10.89 0.98
C GLY A 97 0.17 9.39 1.30
N LEU A 98 0.55 8.98 2.52
CA LEU A 98 0.54 7.59 2.96
C LEU A 98 -0.76 6.85 2.60
N GLU A 99 -1.93 7.43 2.87
CA GLU A 99 -3.21 6.79 2.60
C GLU A 99 -3.43 6.51 1.10
N GLU A 100 -3.12 7.46 0.23
CA GLU A 100 -3.20 7.29 -1.21
C GLU A 100 -2.19 6.25 -1.69
N ASN A 101 -0.94 6.34 -1.25
CA ASN A 101 0.11 5.38 -1.65
C ASN A 101 -0.23 3.95 -1.18
N MET A 102 -0.74 3.77 0.04
CA MET A 102 -1.19 2.47 0.52
C MET A 102 -2.38 1.94 -0.29
N TRP A 103 -3.34 2.80 -0.63
CA TRP A 103 -4.47 2.41 -1.48
C TRP A 103 -3.97 1.93 -2.84
N LEU A 104 -3.17 2.74 -3.54
CA LEU A 104 -2.64 2.41 -4.85
C LEU A 104 -1.82 1.11 -4.80
N ALA A 105 -0.90 0.98 -3.85
CA ALA A 105 -0.09 -0.23 -3.70
C ALA A 105 -0.97 -1.46 -3.41
N SER A 106 -1.94 -1.36 -2.50
CA SER A 106 -2.83 -2.47 -2.17
C SER A 106 -3.68 -2.90 -3.37
N MET A 107 -4.20 -1.96 -4.15
CA MET A 107 -5.01 -2.27 -5.32
C MET A 107 -4.20 -2.91 -6.46
N LEU A 108 -2.91 -2.57 -6.58
CA LEU A 108 -2.04 -2.99 -7.69
C LEU A 108 -1.17 -4.22 -7.40
N HIS A 109 -0.91 -4.58 -6.13
CA HIS A 109 0.12 -5.59 -5.77
C HIS A 109 -0.06 -6.98 -6.42
N ASP A 110 -1.30 -7.36 -6.70
CA ASP A 110 -1.68 -8.68 -7.23
C ASP A 110 -2.21 -8.61 -8.68
N VAL A 111 -2.02 -7.49 -9.39
CA VAL A 111 -2.64 -7.29 -10.71
C VAL A 111 -2.21 -8.30 -11.76
N THR A 112 -0.98 -8.79 -11.63
CA THR A 112 -0.39 -9.83 -12.47
C THR A 112 -0.67 -11.23 -11.94
N LEU A 113 -1.54 -11.45 -10.94
CA LEU A 113 -2.01 -12.82 -10.62
C LEU A 113 -3.14 -13.29 -11.55
N VAL A 114 -3.68 -12.39 -12.37
CA VAL A 114 -4.68 -12.69 -13.39
C VAL A 114 -3.94 -13.27 -14.61
N PRO A 115 -4.21 -14.53 -15.03
CA PRO A 115 -3.49 -15.16 -16.13
C PRO A 115 -3.53 -14.35 -17.43
N GLU A 116 -4.69 -13.75 -17.74
CA GLU A 116 -4.88 -12.92 -18.93
C GLU A 116 -3.95 -11.69 -18.95
N VAL A 117 -3.64 -11.13 -17.78
CA VAL A 117 -2.68 -10.02 -17.65
C VAL A 117 -1.25 -10.54 -17.81
N GLN A 118 -0.93 -11.71 -17.27
CA GLN A 118 0.40 -12.32 -17.41
C GLN A 118 0.70 -12.68 -18.87
N ASP A 119 -0.27 -13.24 -19.58
CA ASP A 119 -0.10 -13.71 -20.96
C ASP A 119 0.21 -12.56 -21.93
N ASP A 120 -0.26 -11.34 -21.62
CA ASP A 120 0.03 -10.12 -22.40
C ASP A 120 1.42 -9.53 -22.12
N LEU A 121 2.04 -9.89 -20.99
CA LEU A 121 3.35 -9.43 -20.56
C LEU A 121 4.41 -10.42 -21.06
N ASP A 122 4.87 -10.27 -22.30
CA ASP A 122 5.89 -11.12 -22.98
C ASP A 122 7.25 -11.17 -22.25
N ASN A 123 7.30 -11.74 -21.05
CA ASN A 123 8.47 -11.90 -20.20
C ASN A 123 8.27 -13.02 -19.15
N GLN A 124 9.37 -13.54 -18.60
CA GLN A 124 9.38 -14.65 -17.62
C GLN A 124 9.73 -14.20 -16.19
N LEU A 125 9.50 -12.93 -15.85
CA LEU A 125 9.73 -12.43 -14.49
C LEU A 125 8.68 -12.99 -13.51
N SER A 126 8.97 -12.94 -12.22
CA SER A 126 7.97 -13.29 -11.21
C SER A 126 6.84 -12.27 -11.20
N PHE A 127 5.63 -12.69 -10.79
CA PHE A 127 4.45 -11.83 -10.83
C PHE A 127 4.64 -10.53 -10.04
N GLU A 128 5.39 -10.55 -8.93
CA GLU A 128 5.64 -9.37 -8.10
C GLU A 128 6.46 -8.32 -8.86
N ILE A 129 7.49 -8.76 -9.60
CA ILE A 129 8.35 -7.86 -10.38
C ILE A 129 7.57 -7.32 -11.58
N GLN A 130 6.85 -8.18 -12.31
CA GLN A 130 6.00 -7.76 -13.42
C GLN A 130 4.92 -6.78 -12.96
N GLY A 131 4.26 -7.06 -11.83
CA GLY A 131 3.21 -6.24 -11.26
C GLY A 131 3.74 -4.88 -10.82
N GLY A 132 4.94 -4.84 -10.24
CA GLY A 132 5.62 -3.59 -9.91
C GLY A 132 5.93 -2.73 -11.13
N ILE A 133 6.41 -3.34 -12.23
CA ILE A 133 6.66 -2.63 -13.50
C ILE A 133 5.35 -2.10 -14.09
N LEU A 134 4.31 -2.94 -14.18
CA LEU A 134 3.01 -2.55 -14.72
C LEU A 134 2.36 -1.43 -13.89
N ALA A 135 2.43 -1.54 -12.56
CA ALA A 135 1.95 -0.49 -11.64
C ALA A 135 2.71 0.82 -11.86
N HIS A 136 4.04 0.76 -12.01
CA HIS A 136 4.84 1.95 -12.28
C HIS A 136 4.47 2.60 -13.61
N GLU A 137 4.30 1.82 -14.68
CA GLU A 137 3.87 2.32 -15.98
C GLU A 137 2.48 2.95 -15.91
N TYR A 138 1.51 2.27 -15.29
CA TYR A 138 0.16 2.79 -15.10
C TYR A 138 0.15 4.13 -14.35
N LEU A 139 0.96 4.29 -13.31
CA LEU A 139 1.00 5.51 -12.50
C LEU A 139 1.84 6.64 -13.14
N SER A 140 2.71 6.32 -14.09
CA SER A 140 3.61 7.32 -14.71
C SER A 140 3.04 7.99 -15.95
N TYR A 141 2.07 7.36 -16.62
CA TYR A 141 1.49 7.88 -17.85
C TYR A 141 0.04 8.35 -17.63
N PRO A 142 -0.40 9.41 -18.33
CA PRO A 142 -1.79 9.82 -18.31
C PRO A 142 -2.67 8.68 -18.82
N GLN A 143 -3.62 8.25 -18.00
CA GLN A 143 -4.59 7.25 -18.42
C GLN A 143 -5.51 7.85 -19.51
N PRO A 144 -5.79 7.13 -20.61
CA PRO A 144 -6.77 7.58 -21.59
C PRO A 144 -8.13 7.74 -20.90
N LYS A 145 -8.82 8.86 -21.19
CA LYS A 145 -10.13 9.20 -20.62
C LYS A 145 -11.23 8.28 -21.09
#